data_AF-A0A9X3JMV7-F1
#
_entry.id   AF-A0A9X3JMV7-F1
#
_cell.length_a   1.000
_cell.length_b   1.000
_cell.length_c   1.000
_cell.angle_alpha   90.00
_cell.angle_beta   90.00
_cell.angle_gamma   90.00
#
_symmetry.space_group_name_H-M   'P 1'
#
loop_
_entity.id
_entity.type
_entity.pdbx_description
1 polymer ?
#
loop_
_entity_poly.entity_id
_entity_poly.type
_entity_poly.pdbx_seq_one_letter_code
_entity_poly.pdbx_strand_id
1 'polypeptide(L)'
;MARHLVAAGGLLDDEPELALEHARAARDRASRIAAVREAVGVAAYHAGDYAEAARELRAYARMSGDDSYRAVLADCERALGRPENALRLVQDALSSEPGEEELVELRLVESGARQDLGETAAAALVLEAALGGRPTPAALGNPDLGQLRLATAYAELLDARGEEELAGDWFAAIAAADPDDLTGVAALFADEDDEDDATGDPAVDGPAADDRVVEEQVAQEEAVAQQDGAADPADGDHPGAEDAAQLPTAEIGGVEFADVDFGDVSADDIEAEVAELLGETPPPVERDHTRLFQEAPGHDAPEQEPPTD
;
A
#
# COMPACT_ATOMS: atom_id res chain seq x y z
N MET A 1 20.38 -7.13 -19.08
CA MET A 1 18.96 -7.18 -18.69
C MET A 1 18.81 -8.11 -17.50
N ALA A 2 19.13 -9.41 -17.59
CA ALA A 2 19.06 -10.36 -16.46
C ALA A 2 19.70 -9.85 -15.15
N ARG A 3 20.95 -9.36 -15.19
CA ARG A 3 21.62 -8.77 -14.01
C ARG A 3 20.85 -7.65 -13.32
N HIS A 4 20.08 -6.86 -14.08
CA HIS A 4 19.30 -5.76 -13.53
C HIS A 4 18.00 -6.26 -12.89
N LEU A 5 17.39 -7.32 -13.42
CA LEU A 5 16.24 -7.95 -12.77
C LEU A 5 16.64 -8.64 -11.47
N VAL A 6 17.78 -9.33 -11.45
CA VAL A 6 18.32 -9.93 -10.22
C VAL A 6 18.61 -8.85 -9.17
N ALA A 7 19.24 -7.75 -9.58
CA ALA A 7 19.50 -6.63 -8.68
C ALA A 7 18.20 -5.98 -8.17
N ALA A 8 17.21 -5.77 -9.04
CA ALA A 8 15.91 -5.20 -8.65
C ALA A 8 15.18 -6.09 -7.62
N GLY A 9 15.14 -7.41 -7.83
CA GLY A 9 14.50 -8.32 -6.88
C GLY A 9 15.22 -8.44 -5.54
N GLY A 10 16.55 -8.27 -5.52
CA GLY A 10 17.33 -8.36 -4.28
C GLY A 10 17.39 -7.07 -3.46
N LEU A 11 16.89 -5.95 -4.00
CA LEU A 11 16.89 -4.64 -3.34
C LEU A 11 15.47 -4.15 -3.01
N LEU A 12 14.44 -4.95 -3.30
CA LEU A 12 13.05 -4.50 -3.28
C LEU A 12 12.61 -4.03 -1.88
N ASP A 13 13.03 -4.77 -0.85
CA ASP A 13 12.61 -4.54 0.53
C ASP A 13 13.49 -3.48 1.21
N ASP A 14 14.79 -3.43 0.87
CA ASP A 14 15.78 -2.55 1.53
C ASP A 14 15.99 -1.19 0.84
N GLU A 15 16.04 -1.17 -0.51
CA GLU A 15 16.38 0.01 -1.33
C GLU A 15 15.45 0.13 -2.55
N PRO A 16 14.14 0.38 -2.35
CA PRO A 16 13.13 0.27 -3.40
C PRO A 16 13.33 1.26 -4.56
N GLU A 17 13.85 2.47 -4.31
CA GLU A 17 14.17 3.42 -5.38
C GLU A 17 15.29 2.89 -6.29
N LEU A 18 16.32 2.26 -5.70
CA LEU A 18 17.42 1.67 -6.46
C LEU A 18 16.96 0.41 -7.22
N ALA A 19 16.09 -0.39 -6.61
CA ALA A 19 15.42 -1.51 -7.27
C ALA A 19 14.66 -1.03 -8.52
N LEU A 20 13.92 0.08 -8.39
CA LEU A 20 13.18 0.69 -9.49
C LEU A 20 14.11 1.22 -10.59
N GLU A 21 15.24 1.85 -10.25
CA GLU A 21 16.24 2.25 -11.24
C GLU A 21 16.78 1.07 -12.05
N HIS A 22 17.08 -0.05 -11.38
CA HIS A 22 17.51 -1.28 -12.05
C HIS A 22 16.39 -1.87 -12.93
N ALA A 23 15.15 -1.92 -12.44
CA ALA A 23 14.01 -2.39 -13.22
C ALA A 23 13.78 -1.53 -14.48
N ARG A 24 13.83 -0.20 -14.35
CA ARG A 24 13.73 0.75 -15.47
C ARG A 24 14.87 0.53 -16.49
N ALA A 25 16.10 0.32 -16.02
CA ALA A 25 17.23 0.00 -16.89
C ALA A 25 17.06 -1.34 -17.64
N ALA A 26 16.37 -2.33 -17.05
CA ALA A 26 15.98 -3.55 -17.75
C ALA A 26 14.90 -3.27 -18.82
N ARG A 27 13.89 -2.47 -18.49
CA ARG A 27 12.81 -2.04 -19.40
C ARG A 27 13.33 -1.33 -20.63
N ASP A 28 14.30 -0.44 -20.50
CA ASP A 28 14.88 0.30 -21.63
C ASP A 28 15.49 -0.62 -22.71
N ARG A 29 15.85 -1.86 -22.32
CA ARG A 29 16.44 -2.87 -23.21
C ARG A 29 15.43 -3.91 -23.69
N ALA A 30 14.39 -4.19 -22.90
CA ALA A 30 13.51 -5.34 -23.09
C ALA A 30 12.04 -5.04 -22.75
N SER A 31 11.54 -3.89 -23.19
CA SER A 31 10.20 -3.38 -22.88
C SER A 31 9.02 -4.25 -23.38
N ARG A 32 9.28 -5.25 -24.23
CA ARG A 32 8.27 -6.19 -24.74
C ARG A 32 8.20 -7.51 -23.98
N ILE A 33 8.91 -7.64 -22.86
CA ILE A 33 8.88 -8.83 -22.01
C ILE A 33 7.97 -8.56 -20.80
N ALA A 34 6.96 -9.40 -20.59
CA ALA A 34 5.99 -9.23 -19.51
C ALA A 34 6.66 -9.18 -18.13
N ALA A 35 7.58 -10.10 -17.84
CA ALA A 35 8.34 -10.13 -16.58
C ALA A 35 9.15 -8.84 -16.32
N VAL A 36 9.54 -8.10 -17.36
CA VAL A 36 10.20 -6.80 -17.19
C VAL A 36 9.20 -5.72 -16.78
N ARG A 37 7.96 -5.79 -17.29
CA ARG A 37 6.86 -4.90 -16.87
C ARG A 37 6.48 -5.15 -15.42
N GLU A 38 6.39 -6.42 -15.05
CA GLU A 38 6.14 -6.86 -13.68
C GLU A 38 7.19 -6.28 -12.72
N ALA A 39 8.48 -6.47 -13.02
CA ALA A 39 9.57 -5.99 -12.18
C ALA A 39 9.54 -4.46 -11.99
N VAL A 40 9.25 -3.68 -13.05
CA VAL A 40 9.10 -2.23 -12.91
C VAL A 40 7.86 -1.89 -12.10
N GLY A 41 6.73 -2.56 -12.35
CA GLY A 41 5.48 -2.31 -11.65
C GLY A 41 5.59 -2.56 -10.14
N VAL A 42 6.19 -3.69 -9.77
CA VAL A 42 6.47 -4.09 -8.39
C VAL A 42 7.45 -3.11 -7.73
N ALA A 43 8.61 -2.85 -8.33
CA ALA A 43 9.57 -1.92 -7.75
C ALA A 43 9.02 -0.49 -7.63
N ALA A 44 8.19 -0.06 -8.59
CA ALA A 44 7.53 1.25 -8.54
C ALA A 44 6.51 1.33 -7.40
N TYR A 45 5.81 0.24 -7.10
CA TYR A 45 4.87 0.20 -5.99
C TYR A 45 5.59 0.38 -4.64
N HIS A 46 6.67 -0.37 -4.40
CA HIS A 46 7.46 -0.24 -3.18
C HIS A 46 8.14 1.13 -3.06
N ALA A 47 8.57 1.72 -4.19
CA ALA A 47 9.15 3.07 -4.21
C ALA A 47 8.10 4.21 -4.16
N GLY A 48 6.81 3.91 -3.98
CA GLY A 48 5.74 4.90 -3.91
C GLY A 48 5.39 5.60 -5.24
N ASP A 49 5.93 5.15 -6.38
CA ASP A 49 5.54 5.65 -7.71
C ASP A 49 4.30 4.89 -8.22
N TYR A 50 3.17 5.10 -7.53
CA TYR A 50 1.90 4.40 -7.78
C TYR A 50 1.37 4.61 -9.21
N ALA A 51 1.68 5.76 -9.83
CA ALA A 51 1.30 6.03 -11.21
C ALA A 51 2.08 5.15 -12.20
N GLU A 52 3.39 4.98 -12.00
CA GLU A 52 4.18 4.05 -12.81
C GLU A 52 3.81 2.60 -12.50
N ALA A 53 3.64 2.24 -11.23
CA ALA A 53 3.20 0.92 -10.81
C ALA A 53 1.92 0.49 -11.53
N ALA A 54 0.87 1.30 -11.45
CA ALA A 54 -0.40 1.00 -12.08
C ALA A 54 -0.32 0.92 -13.62
N ARG A 55 0.53 1.74 -14.25
CA ARG A 55 0.74 1.70 -15.71
C ARG A 55 1.43 0.40 -16.14
N GLU A 56 2.48 0.01 -15.43
CA GLU A 56 3.32 -1.15 -15.78
C GLU A 56 2.64 -2.47 -15.41
N LEU A 57 1.95 -2.57 -14.26
CA LEU A 57 1.17 -3.75 -13.87
C LEU A 57 -0.02 -4.01 -14.80
N ARG A 58 -0.70 -2.95 -15.28
CA ARG A 58 -1.73 -3.11 -16.34
C ARG A 58 -1.11 -3.55 -17.67
N ALA A 59 0.11 -3.13 -17.98
CA ALA A 59 0.82 -3.59 -19.17
C ALA A 59 1.22 -5.05 -19.04
N TYR A 60 1.73 -5.46 -17.88
CA TYR A 60 1.96 -6.85 -17.53
C TYR A 60 0.71 -7.68 -17.75
N ALA A 61 -0.43 -7.33 -17.13
CA ALA A 61 -1.67 -8.09 -17.23
C ALA A 61 -2.16 -8.26 -18.68
N ARG A 62 -2.05 -7.21 -19.51
CA ARG A 62 -2.38 -7.32 -20.94
C ARG A 62 -1.45 -8.25 -21.72
N MET A 63 -0.19 -8.37 -21.31
CA MET A 63 0.84 -9.14 -21.99
C MET A 63 0.88 -10.60 -21.54
N SER A 64 0.72 -10.86 -20.24
CA SER A 64 0.72 -12.20 -19.64
C SER A 64 -0.66 -12.85 -19.62
N GLY A 65 -1.74 -12.04 -19.58
CA GLY A 65 -3.08 -12.51 -19.23
C GLY A 65 -3.28 -12.77 -17.73
N ASP A 66 -2.29 -12.41 -16.91
CA ASP A 66 -2.28 -12.60 -15.46
C ASP A 66 -2.80 -11.35 -14.75
N ASP A 67 -3.84 -11.52 -13.94
CA ASP A 67 -4.50 -10.46 -13.20
C ASP A 67 -4.28 -10.53 -11.68
N SER A 68 -3.22 -11.18 -11.22
CA SER A 68 -2.89 -11.35 -9.79
C SER A 68 -2.62 -10.04 -9.04
N TYR A 69 -2.45 -8.92 -9.75
CA TYR A 69 -2.18 -7.59 -9.17
C TYR A 69 -3.43 -6.72 -8.98
N ARG A 70 -4.65 -7.29 -9.02
CA ARG A 70 -5.90 -6.51 -8.87
C ARG A 70 -5.96 -5.68 -7.59
N ALA A 71 -5.60 -6.26 -6.44
CA ALA A 71 -5.54 -5.52 -5.18
C ALA A 71 -4.53 -4.36 -5.26
N VAL A 72 -3.33 -4.61 -5.79
CA VAL A 72 -2.26 -3.59 -5.90
C VAL A 72 -2.69 -2.45 -6.81
N LEU A 73 -3.38 -2.76 -7.90
CA LEU A 73 -3.94 -1.76 -8.80
C LEU A 73 -5.04 -0.91 -8.14
N ALA A 74 -5.85 -1.51 -7.27
CA ALA A 74 -6.84 -0.78 -6.49
C ALA A 74 -6.16 0.14 -5.48
N ASP A 75 -5.14 -0.34 -4.76
CA ASP A 75 -4.39 0.47 -3.80
C ASP A 75 -3.63 1.62 -4.47
N CYS A 76 -3.07 1.40 -5.67
CA CYS A 76 -2.48 2.48 -6.46
C CYS A 76 -3.49 3.60 -6.77
N GLU A 77 -4.76 3.29 -7.09
CA GLU A 77 -5.76 4.34 -7.30
C GLU A 77 -6.09 5.05 -5.97
N ARG A 78 -6.13 4.33 -4.86
CA ARG A 78 -6.30 4.90 -3.51
C ARG A 78 -5.18 5.89 -3.19
N ALA A 79 -3.92 5.47 -3.31
CA ALA A 79 -2.75 6.30 -3.05
C ALA A 79 -2.62 7.51 -3.99
N LEU A 80 -3.23 7.44 -5.19
CA LEU A 80 -3.35 8.57 -6.11
C LEU A 80 -4.52 9.52 -5.80
N GLY A 81 -5.19 9.34 -4.65
CA GLY A 81 -6.32 10.16 -4.20
C GLY A 81 -7.62 9.90 -4.97
N ARG A 82 -7.83 8.66 -5.44
CA ARG A 82 -9.02 8.26 -6.20
C ARG A 82 -9.73 7.06 -5.55
N PRO A 83 -10.19 7.19 -4.29
CA PRO A 83 -10.76 6.09 -3.53
C PRO A 83 -12.00 5.46 -4.19
N GLU A 84 -12.82 6.22 -4.91
CA GLU A 84 -13.97 5.66 -5.64
C GLU A 84 -13.56 4.71 -6.77
N ASN A 85 -12.43 5.01 -7.44
CA ASN A 85 -11.87 4.11 -8.44
C ASN A 85 -11.29 2.84 -7.79
N ALA A 86 -10.65 2.98 -6.62
CA ALA A 86 -10.17 1.83 -5.85
C ALA A 86 -11.34 0.90 -5.47
N LEU A 87 -12.44 1.44 -4.93
CA LEU A 87 -13.64 0.68 -4.58
C LEU A 87 -14.25 -0.04 -5.80
N ARG A 88 -14.28 0.61 -6.97
CA ARG A 88 -14.75 -0.04 -8.19
C ARG A 88 -13.86 -1.22 -8.59
N LEU A 89 -12.53 -1.05 -8.55
CA LEU A 89 -11.59 -2.13 -8.87
C LEU A 89 -11.69 -3.29 -7.88
N VAL A 90 -11.85 -2.99 -6.59
CA VAL A 90 -12.12 -4.00 -5.56
C VAL A 90 -13.40 -4.77 -5.88
N GLN A 91 -14.49 -4.07 -6.20
CA GLN A 91 -15.76 -4.72 -6.50
C GLN A 91 -15.67 -5.63 -7.74
N ASP A 92 -14.98 -5.17 -8.79
CA ASP A 92 -14.73 -5.95 -10.00
C ASP A 92 -13.93 -7.23 -9.67
N ALA A 93 -12.90 -7.12 -8.82
CA ALA A 93 -12.08 -8.25 -8.38
C ALA A 93 -12.86 -9.24 -7.51
N LEU A 94 -13.59 -8.77 -6.50
CA LEU A 94 -14.44 -9.59 -5.62
C LEU A 94 -15.53 -10.36 -6.40
N SER A 95 -16.01 -9.79 -7.50
CA SER A 95 -17.01 -10.45 -8.37
C SER A 95 -16.43 -11.63 -9.15
N SER A 96 -15.11 -11.80 -9.15
CA SER A 96 -14.39 -12.87 -9.84
C SER A 96 -13.97 -14.02 -8.90
N GLU A 97 -14.51 -14.06 -7.68
CA GLU A 97 -14.22 -15.09 -6.66
C GLU A 97 -12.71 -15.25 -6.38
N PRO A 98 -12.04 -14.20 -5.85
CA PRO A 98 -10.60 -14.24 -5.58
C PRO A 98 -10.24 -15.29 -4.53
N GLY A 99 -8.99 -15.74 -4.55
CA GLY A 99 -8.45 -16.62 -3.51
C GLY A 99 -8.40 -15.96 -2.14
N GLU A 100 -8.22 -16.74 -1.08
CA GLU A 100 -8.23 -16.26 0.32
C GLU A 100 -7.19 -15.16 0.57
N GLU A 101 -5.98 -15.36 0.05
CA GLU A 101 -4.87 -14.42 0.11
C GLU A 101 -5.20 -13.06 -0.54
N GLU A 102 -5.67 -13.06 -1.79
CA GLU A 102 -6.07 -11.82 -2.47
C GLU A 102 -7.29 -11.18 -1.81
N LEU A 103 -8.22 -11.98 -1.27
CA LEU A 103 -9.39 -11.48 -0.57
C LEU A 103 -8.99 -10.63 0.64
N VAL A 104 -7.97 -11.04 1.41
CA VAL A 104 -7.44 -10.24 2.52
C VAL A 104 -7.00 -8.86 2.03
N GLU A 105 -6.17 -8.81 0.97
CA GLU A 105 -5.67 -7.54 0.43
C GLU A 105 -6.79 -6.66 -0.12
N LEU A 106 -7.74 -7.25 -0.85
CA LEU A 106 -8.90 -6.52 -1.36
C LEU A 106 -9.72 -5.89 -0.23
N ARG A 107 -9.88 -6.57 0.91
CA ARG A 107 -10.63 -6.06 2.07
C ARG A 107 -9.87 -4.98 2.82
N LEU A 108 -8.54 -5.10 2.93
CA LEU A 108 -7.69 -4.03 3.48
C LEU A 108 -7.79 -2.77 2.62
N VAL A 109 -7.65 -2.89 1.29
CA VAL A 109 -7.78 -1.77 0.35
C VAL A 109 -9.20 -1.19 0.36
N GLU A 110 -10.24 -2.02 0.42
CA GLU A 110 -11.63 -1.57 0.54
C GLU A 110 -11.85 -0.75 1.81
N SER A 111 -11.37 -1.24 2.95
CA SER A 111 -11.46 -0.53 4.23
C SER A 111 -10.71 0.80 4.17
N GLY A 112 -9.47 0.80 3.67
CA GLY A 112 -8.68 2.02 3.50
C GLY A 112 -9.36 3.05 2.60
N ALA A 113 -9.88 2.64 1.43
CA ALA A 113 -10.56 3.55 0.52
C ALA A 113 -11.85 4.14 1.11
N ARG A 114 -12.57 3.38 1.96
CA ARG A 114 -13.71 3.90 2.72
C ARG A 114 -13.28 4.94 3.76
N GLN A 115 -12.15 4.73 4.43
CA GLN A 115 -11.59 5.71 5.38
C GLN A 115 -11.23 7.02 4.67
N ASP A 116 -10.63 6.96 3.49
CA ASP A 116 -10.29 8.15 2.69
C ASP A 116 -11.53 8.97 2.29
N LEU A 117 -12.68 8.32 2.17
CA LEU A 117 -13.98 8.96 1.92
C LEU A 117 -14.68 9.46 3.19
N GLY A 118 -14.10 9.24 4.38
CA GLY A 118 -14.71 9.53 5.67
C GLY A 118 -15.82 8.55 6.07
N GLU A 119 -15.94 7.41 5.38
CA GLU A 119 -16.96 6.38 5.64
C GLU A 119 -16.47 5.35 6.68
N THR A 120 -15.96 5.82 7.81
CA THR A 120 -15.30 4.99 8.84
C THR A 120 -16.16 3.85 9.38
N ALA A 121 -17.48 4.06 9.53
CA ALA A 121 -18.39 2.99 9.93
C ALA A 121 -18.50 1.88 8.87
N ALA A 122 -18.45 2.21 7.58
CA ALA A 122 -18.46 1.23 6.51
C ALA A 122 -17.11 0.50 6.41
N ALA A 123 -15.99 1.21 6.61
CA ALA A 123 -14.66 0.61 6.70
C ALA A 123 -14.61 -0.47 7.80
N ALA A 124 -15.17 -0.18 8.98
CA ALA A 124 -15.22 -1.13 10.08
C ALA A 124 -16.02 -2.39 9.72
N LEU A 125 -17.19 -2.22 9.09
CA LEU A 125 -18.02 -3.36 8.66
C LEU A 125 -17.32 -4.28 7.66
N VAL A 126 -16.44 -3.72 6.79
CA VAL A 126 -15.63 -4.51 5.85
C VAL A 126 -14.65 -5.40 6.62
N LEU A 127 -13.90 -4.83 7.56
CA LEU A 127 -12.91 -5.56 8.37
C LEU A 127 -13.59 -6.57 9.30
N GLU A 128 -14.68 -6.18 9.96
CA GLU A 128 -15.55 -7.05 10.75
C GLU A 128 -15.99 -8.28 9.95
N ALA A 129 -16.52 -8.09 8.74
CA ALA A 129 -16.93 -9.20 7.88
C ALA A 129 -15.76 -10.11 7.49
N ALA A 130 -14.59 -9.55 7.18
CA ALA A 130 -13.38 -10.30 6.86
C ALA A 130 -12.85 -11.11 8.07
N LEU A 131 -13.02 -10.58 9.28
CA LEU A 131 -12.68 -11.23 10.55
C LEU A 131 -13.77 -12.18 11.08
N GLY A 132 -14.80 -12.49 10.27
CA GLY A 132 -15.84 -13.46 10.63
C GLY A 132 -17.07 -12.88 11.35
N GLY A 133 -17.33 -11.57 11.23
CA GLY A 133 -18.54 -10.91 11.68
C GLY A 133 -18.28 -9.90 12.79
N ARG A 134 -18.58 -10.21 14.05
CA ARG A 134 -18.29 -9.32 15.18
C ARG A 134 -17.12 -9.89 15.98
N PRO A 135 -15.87 -9.59 15.56
CA PRO A 135 -14.71 -10.17 16.17
C PRO A 135 -14.49 -9.57 17.56
N THR A 136 -13.78 -10.32 18.41
CA THR A 136 -13.31 -9.83 19.71
C THR A 136 -11.82 -10.17 19.84
N PRO A 137 -11.04 -9.41 20.64
CA PRO A 137 -9.61 -9.70 20.82
C PRO A 137 -9.36 -11.16 21.25
N ALA A 138 -10.17 -11.67 22.18
CA ALA A 138 -10.10 -13.04 22.66
C ALA A 138 -10.42 -14.13 21.60
N ALA A 139 -11.08 -13.77 20.50
CA ALA A 139 -11.46 -14.69 19.43
C ALA A 139 -10.38 -14.86 18.35
N LEU A 140 -9.31 -14.05 18.37
CA LEU A 140 -8.24 -14.07 17.36
C LEU A 140 -7.50 -15.43 17.33
N GLY A 141 -7.31 -16.08 18.48
CA GLY A 141 -6.83 -17.45 18.57
C GLY A 141 -5.41 -17.64 18.02
N ASN A 142 -5.26 -18.47 17.00
CA ASN A 142 -4.00 -18.69 16.26
C ASN A 142 -4.17 -18.15 14.84
N PRO A 143 -4.13 -16.82 14.65
CA PRO A 143 -4.35 -16.19 13.36
C PRO A 143 -3.18 -16.51 12.41
N ASP A 144 -3.47 -16.51 11.11
CA ASP A 144 -2.44 -16.35 10.09
C ASP A 144 -2.06 -14.87 9.92
N LEU A 145 -1.04 -14.59 9.11
CA LEU A 145 -0.57 -13.22 8.87
C LEU A 145 -1.64 -12.31 8.26
N GLY A 146 -2.52 -12.84 7.40
CA GLY A 146 -3.60 -12.07 6.81
C GLY A 146 -4.63 -11.64 7.85
N GLN A 147 -5.00 -12.53 8.77
CA GLN A 147 -5.86 -12.25 9.91
C GLN A 147 -5.23 -11.24 10.87
N LEU A 148 -3.92 -11.35 11.15
CA LEU A 148 -3.18 -10.39 11.96
C LEU A 148 -3.22 -8.98 11.34
N ARG A 149 -3.01 -8.87 10.02
CA ARG A 149 -3.07 -7.59 9.30
C ARG A 149 -4.47 -6.99 9.28
N LEU A 150 -5.51 -7.80 9.08
CA LEU A 150 -6.92 -7.37 9.18
C LEU A 150 -7.26 -6.89 10.61
N ALA A 151 -6.80 -7.60 11.63
CA ALA A 151 -7.00 -7.22 13.02
C ALA A 151 -6.27 -5.92 13.36
N THR A 152 -5.06 -5.73 12.85
CA THR A 152 -4.26 -4.49 13.02
C THR A 152 -4.99 -3.29 12.42
N ALA A 153 -5.41 -3.39 11.15
CA ALA A 153 -6.18 -2.33 10.50
C ALA A 153 -7.52 -2.04 11.22
N TYR A 154 -8.12 -3.04 11.85
CA TYR A 154 -9.33 -2.87 12.65
C TYR A 154 -9.06 -2.14 13.97
N ALA A 155 -7.96 -2.48 14.65
CA ALA A 155 -7.51 -1.81 15.87
C ALA A 155 -7.19 -0.33 15.61
N GLU A 156 -6.45 -0.01 14.56
CA GLU A 156 -6.16 1.36 14.13
C GLU A 156 -7.44 2.16 13.84
N LEU A 157 -8.42 1.52 13.21
CA LEU A 157 -9.70 2.17 12.93
C LEU A 157 -10.53 2.41 14.19
N LEU A 158 -10.48 1.51 15.18
CA LEU A 158 -11.10 1.72 16.48
C LEU A 158 -10.47 2.91 17.21
N ASP A 159 -9.14 3.00 17.18
CA ASP A 159 -8.39 4.09 17.77
C ASP A 159 -8.76 5.44 17.12
N ALA A 160 -8.76 5.50 15.77
CA ALA A 160 -9.17 6.68 15.02
C ALA A 160 -10.63 7.11 15.27
N ARG A 161 -11.48 6.21 15.79
CA ARG A 161 -12.87 6.49 16.19
C ARG A 161 -13.01 6.90 17.66
N GLY A 162 -11.91 6.93 18.42
CA GLY A 162 -11.89 7.22 19.86
C GLY A 162 -12.31 6.04 20.73
N GLU A 163 -12.25 4.80 20.22
CA GLU A 163 -12.49 3.57 20.97
C GLU A 163 -11.16 3.00 21.52
N GLU A 164 -10.33 3.87 22.10
CA GLU A 164 -8.92 3.64 22.51
C GLU A 164 -8.75 2.41 23.42
N GLU A 165 -9.62 2.22 24.42
CA GLU A 165 -9.56 1.06 25.33
C GLU A 165 -9.71 -0.27 24.56
N LEU A 166 -10.65 -0.32 23.62
CA LEU A 166 -10.88 -1.52 22.82
C LEU A 166 -9.76 -1.72 21.79
N ALA A 167 -9.23 -0.62 21.21
CA ALA A 167 -8.08 -0.68 20.32
C ALA A 167 -6.85 -1.24 21.05
N GLY A 168 -6.59 -0.80 22.28
CA GLY A 168 -5.51 -1.31 23.14
C GLY A 168 -5.66 -2.81 23.41
N ASP A 169 -6.87 -3.29 23.75
CA ASP A 169 -7.14 -4.72 23.92
C ASP A 169 -6.84 -5.51 22.64
N TRP A 170 -7.15 -4.95 21.47
CA TRP A 170 -6.83 -5.54 20.17
C TRP A 170 -5.33 -5.60 19.92
N PHE A 171 -4.61 -4.49 20.08
CA PHE A 171 -3.16 -4.45 19.89
C PHE A 171 -2.44 -5.44 20.82
N ALA A 172 -2.87 -5.55 22.08
CA ALA A 172 -2.31 -6.52 23.01
C ALA A 172 -2.56 -7.98 22.57
N ALA A 173 -3.76 -8.28 22.04
CA ALA A 173 -4.08 -9.60 21.51
C ALA A 173 -3.28 -9.93 20.23
N ILE A 174 -3.04 -8.94 19.37
CA ILE A 174 -2.22 -9.07 18.16
C ILE A 174 -0.76 -9.33 18.53
N ALA A 175 -0.17 -8.51 19.41
CA ALA A 175 1.21 -8.69 19.88
C ALA A 175 1.42 -10.06 20.54
N ALA A 176 0.43 -10.55 21.30
CA ALA A 176 0.49 -11.89 21.89
C ALA A 176 0.43 -13.03 20.85
N ALA A 177 -0.21 -12.79 19.71
CA ALA A 177 -0.36 -13.74 18.61
C ALA A 177 0.75 -13.64 17.55
N ASP A 178 1.57 -12.59 17.59
CA ASP A 178 2.63 -12.27 16.63
C ASP A 178 4.02 -12.18 17.32
N PRO A 179 4.59 -13.31 17.77
CA PRO A 179 5.85 -13.33 18.53
C PRO A 179 7.08 -12.92 17.71
N ASP A 180 6.98 -12.95 16.38
CA ASP A 180 8.05 -12.56 15.45
C ASP A 180 7.90 -11.09 14.98
N ASP A 181 6.90 -10.37 15.51
CA ASP A 181 6.58 -8.97 15.19
C ASP A 181 6.45 -8.68 13.68
N LEU A 182 5.78 -9.58 12.97
CA LEU A 182 5.53 -9.46 11.53
C LEU A 182 4.61 -8.28 11.18
N THR A 183 3.81 -7.82 12.13
CA THR A 183 2.92 -6.66 11.99
C THR A 183 3.53 -5.35 12.47
N GLY A 184 4.66 -5.39 13.19
CA GLY A 184 5.29 -4.20 13.79
C GLY A 184 4.51 -3.61 14.97
N VAL A 185 3.44 -4.26 15.43
CA VAL A 185 2.58 -3.77 16.53
C VAL A 185 3.36 -3.70 17.85
N ALA A 186 4.45 -4.44 18.02
CA ALA A 186 5.28 -4.35 19.22
C ALA A 186 5.85 -2.94 19.45
N ALA A 187 6.06 -2.16 18.39
CA ALA A 187 6.55 -0.79 18.48
C ALA A 187 5.61 0.14 19.27
N LEU A 188 4.30 -0.12 19.27
CA LEU A 188 3.31 0.67 20.01
C LEU A 188 3.45 0.54 21.53
N PHE A 189 4.08 -0.54 22.01
CA PHE A 189 4.28 -0.81 23.43
C PHE A 189 5.68 -0.46 23.92
N ALA A 190 6.61 -0.16 23.01
CA ALA A 190 8.00 0.09 23.35
C ALA A 190 8.19 1.39 24.18
N ASP A 191 7.29 2.36 24.02
CA ASP A 191 7.36 3.64 24.71
C ASP A 191 6.78 3.61 26.15
N GLU A 192 6.01 2.58 26.52
CA GLU A 192 5.36 2.49 27.85
C GLU A 192 6.26 1.85 28.92
N ASP A 193 7.25 1.05 28.52
CA ASP A 193 8.14 0.32 29.45
C ASP A 193 9.30 1.18 30.01
N ASP A 194 9.52 2.39 29.47
CA ASP A 194 10.63 3.28 29.90
C ASP A 194 10.26 4.23 31.06
N GLU A 195 9.00 4.32 31.49
CA GLU A 195 8.58 5.25 32.56
C GLU A 195 8.56 4.67 34.00
N ASP A 196 8.72 3.35 34.19
CA ASP A 196 8.48 2.71 35.50
C ASP A 196 9.74 2.38 36.35
N ASP A 197 10.97 2.72 35.93
CA ASP A 197 12.20 2.48 36.74
C ASP A 197 12.82 3.75 37.38
N ALA A 198 12.05 4.83 37.53
CA ALA A 198 12.58 6.09 38.05
C ALA A 198 11.74 6.77 39.16
N THR A 199 11.34 6.06 40.23
CA THR A 199 11.29 6.64 41.59
C THR A 199 11.33 5.58 42.69
N GLY A 200 12.50 4.94 42.86
CA GLY A 200 12.87 4.36 44.15
C GLY A 200 13.07 5.47 45.18
N ASP A 201 12.01 5.82 45.92
CA ASP A 201 12.01 6.78 47.02
C ASP A 201 12.76 6.22 48.26
N PRO A 202 13.87 6.82 48.72
CA PRO A 202 14.36 6.59 50.06
C PRO A 202 13.79 7.66 50.99
N ALA A 203 12.82 7.22 51.79
CA ALA A 203 12.25 7.86 52.97
C ALA A 203 13.07 8.99 53.61
N VAL A 204 12.44 10.16 53.75
CA VAL A 204 12.80 11.17 54.76
C VAL A 204 11.57 11.51 55.62
N ASP A 205 11.76 11.35 56.92
CA ASP A 205 10.80 11.53 58.01
C ASP A 205 10.82 12.97 58.55
N GLY A 206 9.65 13.55 58.83
CA GLY A 206 9.46 14.70 59.75
C GLY A 206 8.95 16.03 59.16
N PRO A 207 8.30 16.89 59.98
CA PRO A 207 6.85 17.15 59.82
C PRO A 207 6.40 18.64 59.76
N ALA A 208 5.10 18.78 59.43
CA ALA A 208 4.11 19.79 59.88
C ALA A 208 3.85 21.09 59.09
N ALA A 209 2.53 21.31 58.88
CA ALA A 209 1.75 22.55 58.70
C ALA A 209 1.98 23.33 57.39
N ASP A 210 0.97 23.73 56.62
CA ASP A 210 -0.01 24.76 56.97
C ASP A 210 -1.11 24.79 55.90
N ASP A 211 -2.27 25.22 56.36
CA ASP A 211 -3.54 25.38 55.68
C ASP A 211 -3.50 26.62 54.77
N ARG A 212 -3.96 26.53 53.51
CA ARG A 212 -4.42 27.70 52.74
C ARG A 212 -5.16 27.32 51.46
N VAL A 213 -6.48 27.33 51.61
CA VAL A 213 -7.48 27.69 50.59
C VAL A 213 -7.17 29.01 49.89
N VAL A 214 -7.30 29.03 48.56
CA VAL A 214 -7.76 30.20 47.80
C VAL A 214 -8.58 29.73 46.59
N GLU A 215 -9.86 30.06 46.61
CA GLU A 215 -10.74 30.03 45.43
C GLU A 215 -10.58 31.32 44.61
N GLU A 216 -10.99 31.21 43.33
CA GLU A 216 -11.69 32.24 42.54
C GLU A 216 -10.84 33.34 41.85
N GLN A 217 -10.87 33.41 40.51
CA GLN A 217 -11.82 34.29 39.79
C GLN A 217 -11.65 34.31 38.25
N VAL A 218 -12.79 34.66 37.65
CA VAL A 218 -13.29 34.66 36.27
C VAL A 218 -12.85 35.91 35.47
N ALA A 219 -12.79 35.79 34.13
CA ALA A 219 -13.22 36.78 33.10
C ALA A 219 -12.95 36.18 31.69
N GLN A 220 -13.91 35.83 30.81
CA GLN A 220 -14.78 36.67 29.95
C GLN A 220 -13.99 37.73 29.15
N GLU A 221 -13.86 37.64 27.82
CA GLU A 221 -14.73 38.14 26.72
C GLU A 221 -13.92 37.88 25.40
N GLU A 222 -14.39 37.83 24.15
CA GLU A 222 -15.61 38.27 23.47
C GLU A 222 -15.65 37.63 22.05
N ALA A 223 -16.84 37.58 21.46
CA ALA A 223 -17.14 37.05 20.14
C ALA A 223 -17.00 38.09 19.01
N VAL A 224 -16.73 37.65 17.77
CA VAL A 224 -17.22 38.34 16.56
C VAL A 224 -17.64 37.31 15.51
N ALA A 225 -18.81 37.54 14.92
CA ALA A 225 -19.51 36.67 13.98
C ALA A 225 -19.54 37.25 12.56
N GLN A 226 -19.90 36.37 11.60
CA GLN A 226 -20.49 36.60 10.26
C GLN A 226 -19.48 36.92 9.13
N GLN A 227 -19.62 36.38 7.91
CA GLN A 227 -20.87 36.18 7.17
C GLN A 227 -20.73 35.22 5.97
N ASP A 228 -21.89 34.69 5.57
CA ASP A 228 -22.23 33.77 4.48
C ASP A 228 -21.80 34.17 3.06
N GLY A 229 -21.76 33.17 2.15
CA GLY A 229 -21.78 33.41 0.71
C GLY A 229 -21.78 32.15 -0.15
N ALA A 230 -22.90 31.42 -0.18
CA ALA A 230 -23.18 30.39 -1.18
C ALA A 230 -23.47 31.00 -2.57
N ALA A 231 -22.98 30.38 -3.65
CA ALA A 231 -23.68 30.23 -4.93
C ALA A 231 -22.84 29.41 -5.94
N ASP A 232 -23.31 28.20 -6.24
CA ASP A 232 -23.28 27.60 -7.59
C ASP A 232 -24.41 28.26 -8.43
N PRO A 233 -24.27 28.41 -9.75
CA PRO A 233 -24.86 27.40 -10.63
C PRO A 233 -24.05 27.07 -11.90
N ALA A 234 -24.10 25.78 -12.23
CA ALA A 234 -24.26 25.15 -13.55
C ALA A 234 -24.32 26.06 -14.79
N ASP A 235 -23.63 25.67 -15.87
CA ASP A 235 -24.22 24.92 -17.00
C ASP A 235 -23.22 24.88 -18.18
N GLY A 236 -23.31 23.84 -19.01
CA GLY A 236 -22.99 23.99 -20.43
C GLY A 236 -21.87 23.14 -21.03
N ASP A 237 -22.34 22.10 -21.72
CA ASP A 237 -21.99 21.80 -23.11
C ASP A 237 -20.90 20.74 -23.39
N HIS A 238 -21.39 19.51 -23.57
CA HIS A 238 -20.83 18.56 -24.53
C HIS A 238 -21.08 19.05 -25.96
N PRO A 239 -20.04 18.99 -26.80
CA PRO A 239 -20.14 18.19 -28.03
C PRO A 239 -18.89 17.30 -28.13
N GLY A 240 -18.92 16.07 -28.64
CA GLY A 240 -19.52 15.61 -29.88
C GLY A 240 -18.44 14.70 -30.50
N ALA A 241 -18.79 13.45 -30.72
CA ALA A 241 -17.92 12.47 -31.37
C ALA A 241 -17.62 12.87 -32.82
N GLU A 242 -16.62 12.18 -33.39
CA GLU A 242 -16.20 12.13 -34.79
C GLU A 242 -15.06 13.08 -35.19
N ASP A 243 -13.82 12.57 -35.22
CA ASP A 243 -13.05 12.53 -36.48
C ASP A 243 -11.92 11.49 -36.42
N ALA A 244 -11.90 10.61 -37.41
CA ALA A 244 -10.89 9.59 -37.62
C ALA A 244 -9.74 10.21 -38.45
N ALA A 245 -8.73 10.74 -37.79
CA ALA A 245 -7.54 11.24 -38.46
C ALA A 245 -6.60 10.09 -38.87
N GLN A 246 -6.61 9.80 -40.17
CA GLN A 246 -5.67 8.94 -40.89
C GLN A 246 -4.22 9.42 -40.70
N LEU A 247 -3.34 8.53 -40.23
CA LEU A 247 -1.90 8.76 -40.24
C LEU A 247 -1.35 8.51 -41.66
N PRO A 248 -0.54 9.43 -42.23
CA PRO A 248 0.08 9.19 -43.53
C PRO A 248 1.21 8.17 -43.40
N THR A 249 1.16 7.12 -44.21
CA THR A 249 2.27 6.22 -44.49
C THR A 249 3.36 6.98 -45.25
N ALA A 250 4.45 7.33 -44.56
CA ALA A 250 5.68 7.78 -45.21
C ALA A 250 6.52 6.54 -45.58
N GLU A 251 6.72 6.32 -46.88
CA GLU A 251 7.74 5.40 -47.37
C GLU A 251 9.13 5.88 -46.95
N ILE A 252 9.83 5.07 -46.14
CA ILE A 252 11.28 5.21 -45.98
C ILE A 252 11.94 4.29 -47.00
N GLY A 253 12.40 4.91 -48.08
CA GLY A 253 13.21 4.24 -49.09
C GLY A 253 14.62 3.94 -48.58
N GLY A 254 15.05 2.70 -48.79
CA GLY A 254 16.40 2.33 -49.18
C GLY A 254 17.54 2.65 -48.21
N VAL A 255 17.71 1.79 -47.21
CA VAL A 255 19.03 1.56 -46.61
C VAL A 255 19.33 0.07 -46.77
N GLU A 256 20.25 -0.29 -47.67
CA GLU A 256 20.80 -1.65 -47.73
C GLU A 256 21.61 -1.91 -46.46
N PHE A 257 21.06 -2.74 -45.56
CA PHE A 257 21.85 -3.42 -44.56
C PHE A 257 22.47 -4.64 -45.23
N ALA A 258 23.80 -4.66 -45.33
CA ALA A 258 24.53 -5.86 -45.70
C ALA A 258 24.17 -6.99 -44.73
N ASP A 259 23.85 -8.16 -45.27
CA ASP A 259 23.55 -9.38 -44.53
C ASP A 259 24.65 -9.69 -43.52
N VAL A 260 24.40 -9.40 -42.25
CA VAL A 260 25.11 -10.03 -41.15
C VAL A 260 24.33 -11.30 -40.84
N ASP A 261 24.90 -12.43 -41.24
CA ASP A 261 24.40 -13.77 -40.91
C ASP A 261 24.51 -13.98 -39.39
N PHE A 262 23.51 -13.49 -38.66
CA PHE A 262 23.19 -14.01 -37.34
C PHE A 262 22.44 -15.30 -37.62
N GLY A 263 23.18 -16.42 -37.68
CA GLY A 263 22.60 -17.75 -37.88
C GLY A 263 21.36 -17.93 -37.00
N ASP A 264 20.35 -18.60 -37.57
CA ASP A 264 19.02 -18.79 -36.98
C ASP A 264 19.11 -19.27 -35.53
N VAL A 265 19.04 -18.34 -34.58
CA VAL A 265 18.94 -18.66 -33.15
C VAL A 265 17.46 -18.82 -32.89
N SER A 266 17.02 -20.07 -32.80
CA SER A 266 15.63 -20.35 -32.52
C SER A 266 15.28 -19.84 -31.11
N ALA A 267 14.02 -19.50 -30.88
CA ALA A 267 13.55 -19.11 -29.55
C ALA A 267 13.89 -20.21 -28.51
N ASP A 268 13.89 -21.46 -28.96
CA ASP A 268 14.21 -22.65 -28.18
C ASP A 268 15.70 -22.69 -27.78
N ASP A 269 16.62 -22.17 -28.61
CA ASP A 269 18.05 -22.10 -28.29
C ASP A 269 18.33 -21.01 -27.24
N ILE A 270 17.59 -19.91 -27.26
CA ILE A 270 17.69 -18.87 -26.22
C ILE A 270 17.11 -19.37 -24.90
N GLU A 271 15.99 -20.11 -24.94
CA GLU A 271 15.41 -20.74 -23.74
C GLU A 271 16.32 -21.82 -23.15
N ALA A 272 16.98 -22.62 -23.99
CA ALA A 272 17.91 -23.65 -23.53
C ALA A 272 19.16 -23.06 -22.87
N GLU A 273 19.75 -22.01 -23.45
CA GLU A 273 20.93 -21.33 -22.89
C GLU A 273 20.57 -20.57 -21.59
N VAL A 274 19.36 -20.02 -21.47
CA VAL A 274 18.88 -19.40 -20.23
C VAL A 274 18.59 -20.45 -19.14
N ALA A 275 18.08 -21.61 -19.51
CA ALA A 275 17.84 -22.73 -18.59
C ALA A 275 19.15 -23.37 -18.08
N GLU A 276 20.18 -23.47 -18.94
CA GLU A 276 21.51 -23.98 -18.56
C GLU A 276 22.23 -23.00 -17.61
N LEU A 277 22.05 -21.69 -17.79
CA LEU A 277 22.64 -20.67 -16.92
C LEU A 277 21.99 -20.59 -15.53
N LEU A 278 20.75 -21.07 -15.38
CA LEU A 278 19.98 -21.03 -14.12
C LEU A 278 19.91 -22.38 -13.40
N GLY A 279 20.47 -23.45 -13.96
CA GLY A 279 20.81 -24.66 -13.22
C GLY A 279 19.65 -25.46 -12.62
N GLU A 280 18.39 -25.14 -12.89
CA GLU A 280 17.20 -25.91 -12.51
C GLU A 280 15.98 -25.25 -13.20
N THR A 281 15.13 -26.01 -13.88
CA THR A 281 13.79 -25.53 -14.22
C THR A 281 13.02 -25.48 -12.90
N PRO A 282 12.71 -24.29 -12.34
CA PRO A 282 11.92 -24.26 -11.14
C PRO A 282 10.53 -24.81 -11.48
N PRO A 283 9.86 -25.54 -10.58
CA PRO A 283 8.42 -25.74 -10.70
C PRO A 283 7.74 -24.37 -10.85
N PRO A 284 6.50 -24.29 -11.38
CA PRO A 284 5.78 -23.02 -11.44
C PRO A 284 5.84 -22.41 -10.05
N VAL A 285 6.54 -21.28 -9.94
CA VAL A 285 6.60 -20.53 -8.70
C VAL A 285 5.18 -20.01 -8.56
N GLU A 286 4.40 -20.53 -7.61
CA GLU A 286 3.28 -19.78 -7.08
C GLU A 286 3.89 -18.47 -6.59
N ARG A 287 3.73 -17.42 -7.39
CA ARG A 287 4.24 -16.10 -7.06
C ARG A 287 3.27 -15.55 -6.04
N ASP A 288 3.67 -15.61 -4.79
CA ASP A 288 2.95 -15.00 -3.71
C ASP A 288 3.02 -13.47 -3.85
N HIS A 289 2.05 -12.91 -4.56
CA HIS A 289 1.91 -11.48 -4.78
C HIS A 289 1.45 -10.74 -3.52
N THR A 290 1.09 -11.45 -2.44
CA THR A 290 0.67 -10.82 -1.17
C THR A 290 1.82 -10.18 -0.41
N ARG A 291 3.06 -10.59 -0.67
CA ARG A 291 4.25 -9.95 -0.10
C ARG A 291 4.35 -8.45 -0.37
N LEU A 292 3.76 -7.97 -1.47
CA LEU A 292 3.74 -6.54 -1.78
C LEU A 292 3.02 -5.71 -0.71
N PHE A 293 2.09 -6.29 0.02
CA PHE A 293 1.32 -5.60 1.05
C PHE A 293 1.77 -5.93 2.48
N GLN A 294 2.68 -6.89 2.65
CA GLN A 294 3.16 -7.31 3.96
C GLN A 294 4.06 -6.25 4.61
N GLU A 295 4.69 -5.39 3.81
CA GLU A 295 5.54 -4.30 4.29
C GLU A 295 5.22 -3.02 3.51
N ALA A 296 4.22 -2.27 3.96
CA ALA A 296 4.04 -0.89 3.50
C ALA A 296 5.13 -0.02 4.16
N PRO A 297 5.84 0.84 3.42
CA PRO A 297 6.72 1.82 4.05
C PRO A 297 5.89 2.69 4.99
N GLY A 298 6.40 2.87 6.21
CA GLY A 298 5.79 3.68 7.25
C GLY A 298 5.26 5.00 6.69
N HIS A 299 4.11 5.41 7.22
CA HIS A 299 3.41 6.62 6.85
C HIS A 299 4.17 7.87 7.33
N ASP A 300 5.38 8.11 6.81
CA ASP A 300 6.06 9.39 6.97
C ASP A 300 5.42 10.37 5.99
N ALA A 301 4.33 10.97 6.44
CA ALA A 301 3.87 12.23 5.87
C ALA A 301 5.02 13.24 5.98
N PRO A 302 5.45 13.91 4.89
CA PRO A 302 6.48 14.93 5.01
C PRO A 302 5.93 16.06 5.90
N GLU A 303 6.58 16.29 7.05
CA GLU A 303 6.36 17.45 7.89
C GLU A 303 6.47 18.71 7.01
N GLN A 304 5.34 19.36 6.76
CA GLN A 304 5.35 20.69 6.17
C GLN A 304 5.81 21.66 7.26
N GLU A 305 7.08 22.05 7.21
CA GLU A 305 7.57 23.16 8.03
C GLU A 305 6.68 24.39 7.82
N PRO A 306 6.18 25.03 8.89
CA PRO A 306 5.35 26.22 8.74
C PRO A 306 6.19 27.37 8.15
N PRO A 307 5.56 28.26 7.35
CA PRO A 307 6.26 29.38 6.75
C PRO A 307 6.87 30.26 7.85
N THR A 308 8.18 30.46 7.78
CA THR A 308 8.89 31.45 8.56
C THR A 308 8.52 32.84 8.02
N ASP A 309 7.95 33.68 8.89
CA ASP A 309 7.63 35.10 8.65
C ASP A 309 8.89 35.97 8.78
#